data_AF-A0A3D1YVM9-F1
#
_entry.id   AF-A0A3D1YVM9-F1
#
_cell.length_a   1.000
_cell.length_b   1.000
_cell.length_c   1.000
_cell.angle_alpha   90.00
_cell.angle_beta   90.00
_cell.angle_gamma   90.00
#
_symmetry.space_group_name_H-M   'P 1'
#
loop_
_entity.id
_entity.type
_entity.pdbx_description
1 polymer ?
#
loop_
_entity_poly.entity_id
_entity_poly.type
_entity_poly.pdbx_seq_one_letter_code
_entity_poly.pdbx_strand_id
1 'polypeptide(L)'
;MVNPGAPDEKIYARSKAAVANGLRVCDIIGSPYYVVHTGSSVASSKSDGMRRVGVALAELLAADETSVTILLENMAGAGSSLGVTFEELAEIIEIAGGGGRLGICFDTCHAFAAGYDLATETGVEDTLRALDATLGIARVGLIHANDSKYPRGTAHDRHAAIGEGYIGNAGFDYLLNHPLLTGKPVILETPRQTVADDLKNISILREIRNNRLRKTENILDYSRNTQR
;
A
#
# COMPACT_ATOMS: atom_id res chain seq x y z
N MET A 1 -5.34 -17.25 -8.52
CA MET A 1 -5.05 -16.30 -7.41
C MET A 1 -3.71 -16.69 -6.83
N VAL A 2 -2.81 -15.73 -6.65
CA VAL A 2 -1.51 -15.94 -5.98
C VAL A 2 -1.76 -15.93 -4.47
N ASN A 3 -1.26 -16.94 -3.76
CA ASN A 3 -1.27 -16.99 -2.30
C ASN A 3 0.05 -17.62 -1.82
N PRO A 4 1.09 -16.81 -1.56
CA PRO A 4 2.38 -17.28 -1.08
C PRO A 4 2.30 -17.88 0.35
N GLY A 5 1.20 -17.69 1.08
CA GLY A 5 0.96 -18.32 2.38
C GLY A 5 0.18 -19.65 2.31
N ALA A 6 -0.24 -20.11 1.13
CA ALA A 6 -1.24 -21.18 0.98
C ALA A 6 -0.76 -22.57 1.47
N PRO A 7 -1.37 -23.20 2.49
CA PRO A 7 -0.89 -24.47 3.04
C PRO A 7 -0.94 -25.64 2.04
N ASP A 8 -1.72 -25.52 0.97
CA ASP A 8 -1.66 -26.44 -0.16
C ASP A 8 -0.37 -26.22 -0.98
N GLU A 9 0.48 -27.24 -1.04
CA GLU A 9 1.78 -27.19 -1.70
C GLU A 9 1.70 -26.92 -3.21
N LYS A 10 0.62 -27.31 -3.89
CA LYS A 10 0.45 -27.01 -5.32
C LYS A 10 0.13 -25.53 -5.52
N ILE A 11 -0.72 -24.95 -4.65
CA ILE A 11 -1.03 -23.51 -4.68
C ILE A 11 0.21 -22.71 -4.32
N TYR A 12 0.96 -23.13 -3.30
CA TYR A 12 2.21 -22.49 -2.88
C TYR A 12 3.24 -22.45 -4.02
N ALA A 13 3.52 -23.61 -4.65
CA ALA A 13 4.45 -23.69 -5.78
C ALA A 13 4.01 -22.85 -6.98
N ARG A 14 2.71 -22.89 -7.33
CA ARG A 14 2.16 -22.05 -8.41
C ARG A 14 2.24 -20.56 -8.11
N SER A 15 2.06 -20.19 -6.84
CA SER A 15 2.16 -18.79 -6.38
C SER A 15 3.59 -18.28 -6.54
N LYS A 16 4.59 -19.05 -6.12
CA LYS A 16 5.99 -18.73 -6.35
C LYS A 16 6.31 -18.58 -7.84
N ALA A 17 5.87 -19.53 -8.67
CA ALA A 17 6.09 -19.47 -10.11
C ALA A 17 5.44 -18.22 -10.75
N ALA A 18 4.26 -17.82 -10.29
CA ALA A 18 3.58 -16.61 -10.76
C ALA A 18 4.36 -15.34 -10.37
N VAL A 19 4.86 -15.24 -9.13
CA VAL A 19 5.68 -14.11 -8.67
C VAL A 19 6.99 -14.05 -9.46
N ALA A 20 7.72 -15.17 -9.60
CA ALA A 20 8.95 -15.22 -10.39
C ALA A 20 8.71 -14.78 -11.85
N ASN A 21 7.59 -15.20 -12.45
CA ASN A 21 7.22 -14.72 -13.77
C ASN A 21 6.94 -13.22 -13.79
N GLY A 22 6.24 -12.71 -12.77
CA GLY A 22 5.97 -11.29 -12.59
C GLY A 22 7.25 -10.45 -12.51
N LEU A 23 8.25 -10.89 -11.74
CA LEU A 23 9.55 -10.23 -11.65
C LEU A 23 10.23 -10.10 -13.01
N ARG A 24 10.29 -11.19 -13.78
CA ARG A 24 10.83 -11.17 -15.15
C ARG A 24 10.07 -10.22 -16.07
N VAL A 25 8.73 -10.19 -15.97
CA VAL A 25 7.92 -9.26 -16.78
C VAL A 25 8.21 -7.81 -16.39
N CYS A 26 8.29 -7.51 -15.09
CA CYS A 26 8.65 -6.17 -14.60
C CYS A 26 10.02 -5.74 -15.13
N ASP A 27 11.03 -6.62 -15.09
CA ASP A 27 12.36 -6.34 -15.60
C ASP A 27 12.35 -6.04 -17.11
N ILE A 28 11.64 -6.85 -17.91
CA ILE A 28 11.49 -6.65 -19.36
C ILE A 28 10.85 -5.30 -19.71
N ILE A 29 9.83 -4.88 -18.95
CA ILE A 29 9.13 -3.61 -19.21
C ILE A 29 9.77 -2.40 -18.50
N GLY A 30 10.84 -2.62 -17.72
CA GLY A 30 11.50 -1.58 -16.94
C GLY A 30 10.71 -1.09 -15.72
N SER A 31 9.76 -1.88 -15.21
CA SER A 31 9.08 -1.57 -13.95
C SER A 31 10.01 -1.88 -12.77
N PRO A 32 10.30 -0.91 -11.89
CA PRO A 32 11.17 -1.14 -10.73
C PRO A 32 10.50 -1.97 -9.63
N TYR A 33 9.18 -2.11 -9.68
CA TYR A 33 8.38 -2.73 -8.62
C TYR A 33 7.47 -3.85 -9.13
N TYR A 34 7.29 -4.86 -8.29
CA TYR A 34 6.25 -5.89 -8.42
C TYR A 34 5.44 -5.94 -7.11
N VAL A 35 4.16 -5.57 -7.16
CA VAL A 35 3.28 -5.60 -5.99
C VAL A 35 2.69 -6.99 -5.82
N VAL A 36 2.66 -7.48 -4.57
CA VAL A 36 2.08 -8.78 -4.24
C VAL A 36 1.28 -8.71 -2.95
N HIS A 37 0.08 -9.27 -2.98
CA HIS A 37 -0.67 -9.57 -1.77
C HIS A 37 0.01 -10.73 -1.03
N THR A 38 0.20 -10.60 0.27
CA THR A 38 0.80 -11.64 1.14
C THR A 38 -0.05 -12.92 1.19
N GLY A 39 -1.33 -12.82 0.85
CA GLY A 39 -2.25 -13.95 0.75
C GLY A 39 -2.96 -14.26 2.07
N SER A 40 -3.26 -15.53 2.32
CA SER A 40 -4.01 -15.98 3.50
C SER A 40 -3.50 -17.32 4.03
N SER A 41 -3.60 -17.53 5.34
CA SER A 41 -3.23 -18.81 5.97
C SER A 41 -4.24 -19.93 5.68
N VAL A 42 -5.41 -19.58 5.12
CA VAL A 42 -6.54 -20.48 4.86
C VAL A 42 -6.98 -21.18 6.15
N ALA A 43 -6.55 -22.43 6.37
CA ALA A 43 -6.86 -23.23 7.55
C ALA A 43 -5.67 -23.38 8.51
N SER A 44 -4.50 -22.86 8.17
CA SER A 44 -3.30 -22.89 9.02
C SER A 44 -3.25 -21.69 9.97
N SER A 45 -2.33 -21.74 10.94
CA SER A 45 -2.11 -20.60 11.84
C SER A 45 -1.59 -19.39 11.06
N LYS A 46 -1.86 -18.17 11.57
CA LYS A 46 -1.32 -16.95 10.96
C LYS A 46 0.21 -16.98 10.91
N SER A 47 0.86 -17.40 11.99
CA SER A 47 2.32 -17.50 12.08
C SER A 47 2.89 -18.46 11.03
N ASP A 48 2.28 -19.65 10.84
CA ASP A 48 2.71 -20.57 9.79
C ASP A 48 2.53 -19.97 8.39
N GLY A 49 1.42 -19.27 8.16
CA GLY A 49 1.16 -18.54 6.93
C GLY A 49 2.25 -17.50 6.65
N MET A 50 2.51 -16.60 7.60
CA MET A 50 3.54 -15.55 7.48
C MET A 50 4.93 -16.14 7.25
N ARG A 51 5.28 -17.21 7.97
CA ARG A 51 6.55 -17.92 7.77
C ARG A 51 6.68 -18.46 6.36
N ARG A 52 5.60 -19.04 5.80
CA ARG A 52 5.61 -19.55 4.41
C ARG A 52 5.74 -18.42 3.41
N VAL A 53 5.08 -17.28 3.62
CA VAL A 53 5.27 -16.09 2.77
C VAL A 53 6.74 -15.63 2.82
N GLY A 54 7.31 -15.44 4.00
CA GLY A 54 8.69 -14.97 4.15
C GLY A 54 9.71 -15.92 3.50
N VAL A 55 9.57 -17.23 3.72
CA VAL A 55 10.42 -18.25 3.07
C VAL A 55 10.27 -18.21 1.55
N ALA A 56 9.04 -18.13 1.03
CA ALA A 56 8.81 -18.01 -0.41
C ALA A 56 9.52 -16.80 -1.01
N LEU A 57 9.42 -15.65 -0.34
CA LEU A 57 10.06 -14.40 -0.78
C LEU A 57 11.59 -14.50 -0.74
N ALA A 58 12.17 -15.08 0.32
CA ALA A 58 13.60 -15.32 0.40
C ALA A 58 14.11 -16.21 -0.75
N GLU A 59 13.41 -17.32 -1.01
CA GLU A 59 13.75 -18.24 -2.09
C GLU A 59 13.61 -17.60 -3.48
N LEU A 60 12.57 -16.79 -3.68
CA LEU A 60 12.36 -16.04 -4.93
C LEU A 60 13.48 -15.02 -5.14
N LEU A 61 13.81 -14.22 -4.13
CA LEU A 61 14.86 -13.20 -4.23
C LEU A 61 16.26 -13.81 -4.40
N ALA A 62 16.52 -14.96 -3.77
CA ALA A 62 17.79 -15.67 -3.93
C ALA A 62 17.97 -16.23 -5.37
N ALA A 63 16.88 -16.58 -6.03
CA ALA A 63 16.88 -17.12 -7.39
C ALA A 63 16.68 -16.05 -8.48
N ASP A 64 16.32 -14.82 -8.12
CA ASP A 64 15.97 -13.77 -9.06
C ASP A 64 17.14 -12.83 -9.36
N GLU A 65 17.58 -12.83 -10.61
CA GLU A 65 18.74 -12.07 -11.10
C GLU A 65 18.39 -10.62 -11.51
N THR A 66 17.13 -10.22 -11.42
CA THR A 66 16.68 -8.87 -11.79
C THR A 66 17.00 -7.84 -10.71
N SER A 67 16.78 -6.55 -10.99
CA SER A 67 16.82 -5.49 -9.97
C SER A 67 15.44 -5.11 -9.40
N VAL A 68 14.39 -5.85 -9.74
CA VAL A 68 13.01 -5.52 -9.35
C VAL A 68 12.83 -5.68 -7.84
N THR A 69 12.18 -4.72 -7.19
CA THR A 69 11.82 -4.79 -5.76
C THR A 69 10.41 -5.35 -5.62
N ILE A 70 10.22 -6.33 -4.74
CA ILE A 70 8.89 -6.84 -4.39
C ILE A 70 8.29 -5.92 -3.34
N LEU A 71 7.09 -5.40 -3.62
CA LEU A 71 6.31 -4.61 -2.67
C LEU A 71 5.21 -5.48 -2.05
N LEU A 72 5.27 -5.70 -0.75
CA LEU A 72 4.21 -6.36 -0.01
C LEU A 72 3.09 -5.35 0.23
N GLU A 73 1.89 -5.66 -0.22
CA GLU A 73 0.72 -4.82 0.01
C GLU A 73 0.07 -5.14 1.35
N ASN A 74 -0.27 -4.11 2.13
CA ASN A 74 -1.06 -4.30 3.36
C ASN A 74 -2.48 -4.75 3.01
N MET A 75 -3.01 -5.70 3.78
CA MET A 75 -4.29 -6.34 3.48
C MET A 75 -5.44 -5.79 4.35
N ALA A 76 -6.67 -5.79 3.83
CA ALA A 76 -7.85 -5.29 4.55
C ALA A 76 -8.24 -6.11 5.80
N GLY A 77 -7.75 -7.35 5.93
CA GLY A 77 -8.03 -8.21 7.09
C GLY A 77 -9.24 -9.14 6.96
N ALA A 78 -9.79 -9.32 5.76
CA ALA A 78 -10.88 -10.27 5.54
C ALA A 78 -10.42 -11.72 5.80
N GLY A 79 -11.22 -12.49 6.55
CA GLY A 79 -10.98 -13.92 6.78
C GLY A 79 -9.62 -14.20 7.44
N SER A 80 -8.81 -15.05 6.82
CA SER A 80 -7.47 -15.42 7.31
C SER A 80 -6.33 -14.73 6.55
N SER A 81 -6.57 -13.49 6.09
CA SER A 81 -5.55 -12.67 5.43
C SER A 81 -4.32 -12.45 6.32
N LEU A 82 -3.16 -12.35 5.67
CA LEU A 82 -1.85 -12.11 6.29
C LEU A 82 -1.40 -10.68 5.96
N GLY A 83 -0.44 -10.10 6.69
CA GLY A 83 0.06 -8.76 6.37
C GLY A 83 -1.01 -7.66 6.52
N VAL A 84 -1.92 -7.85 7.46
CA VAL A 84 -3.02 -6.91 7.76
C VAL A 84 -2.48 -5.72 8.55
N THR A 85 -1.60 -6.00 9.51
CA THR A 85 -0.93 -4.96 10.31
C THR A 85 0.48 -4.72 9.82
N PHE A 86 1.04 -3.56 10.16
CA PHE A 86 2.43 -3.24 9.84
C PHE A 86 3.42 -4.21 10.50
N GLU A 87 3.09 -4.73 11.68
CA GLU A 87 3.89 -5.71 12.41
C GLU A 87 3.90 -7.06 11.69
N GLU A 88 2.75 -7.52 11.16
CA GLU A 88 2.69 -8.74 10.35
C GLU A 88 3.55 -8.60 9.08
N LEU A 89 3.54 -7.43 8.43
CA LEU A 89 4.41 -7.16 7.28
C LEU A 89 5.89 -7.13 7.67
N ALA A 90 6.23 -6.52 8.80
CA ALA A 90 7.60 -6.47 9.31
C ALA A 90 8.14 -7.86 9.62
N GLU A 91 7.32 -8.72 10.25
CA GLU A 91 7.66 -10.12 10.52
C GLU A 91 7.91 -10.90 9.23
N ILE A 92 7.05 -10.75 8.21
CA ILE A 92 7.26 -11.40 6.90
C ILE A 92 8.57 -10.95 6.26
N ILE A 93 8.88 -9.64 6.30
CA ILE A 93 10.12 -9.08 5.76
C ILE A 93 11.34 -9.60 6.51
N GLU A 94 11.27 -9.70 7.84
CA GLU A 94 12.33 -10.24 8.69
C GLU A 94 12.60 -11.71 8.36
N ILE A 95 11.56 -12.54 8.26
CA ILE A 95 11.68 -13.96 7.87
C ILE A 95 12.29 -14.09 6.47
N ALA A 96 11.98 -13.16 5.56
CA ALA A 96 12.57 -13.11 4.23
C ALA A 96 14.03 -12.61 4.19
N GLY A 97 14.62 -12.27 5.34
CA GLY A 97 16.00 -11.81 5.50
C GLY A 97 16.19 -10.29 5.49
N GLY A 98 15.12 -9.49 5.44
CA GLY A 98 15.17 -8.04 5.60
C GLY A 98 15.80 -7.25 4.44
N GLY A 99 16.08 -7.91 3.31
CA GLY A 99 16.83 -7.35 2.18
C GLY A 99 16.23 -6.07 1.58
N GLY A 100 17.07 -5.28 0.91
CA GLY A 100 16.68 -3.99 0.30
C GLY A 100 15.73 -4.10 -0.90
N ARG A 101 15.55 -5.31 -1.46
CA ARG A 101 14.60 -5.61 -2.55
C ARG A 101 13.20 -6.02 -2.05
N LEU A 102 12.92 -5.78 -0.77
CA LEU A 102 11.60 -5.88 -0.16
C LEU A 102 11.14 -4.51 0.32
N GLY A 103 10.00 -4.07 -0.21
CA GLY A 103 9.33 -2.84 0.16
C GLY A 103 7.85 -3.05 0.43
N ILE A 104 7.12 -1.95 0.54
CA ILE A 104 5.70 -1.89 0.89
C ILE A 104 4.92 -1.17 -0.20
N CYS A 105 3.79 -1.74 -0.60
CA CYS A 105 2.71 -1.01 -1.24
C CYS A 105 1.71 -0.62 -0.14
N PHE A 106 1.50 0.68 0.06
CA PHE A 106 0.53 1.16 1.05
C PHE A 106 -0.81 1.40 0.37
N ASP A 107 -1.77 0.50 0.57
CA ASP A 107 -3.15 0.68 0.14
C ASP A 107 -3.99 1.35 1.23
N THR A 108 -4.58 2.49 0.89
CA THR A 108 -5.37 3.31 1.82
C THR A 108 -6.70 2.66 2.20
N CYS A 109 -7.38 2.00 1.26
CA CYS A 109 -8.64 1.31 1.56
C CYS A 109 -8.39 0.12 2.49
N HIS A 110 -7.35 -0.66 2.23
CA HIS A 110 -6.96 -1.80 3.05
C HIS A 110 -6.56 -1.35 4.46
N ALA A 111 -5.72 -0.33 4.59
CA ALA A 111 -5.33 0.18 5.90
C ALA A 111 -6.56 0.69 6.69
N PHE A 112 -7.45 1.41 6.03
CA PHE A 112 -8.69 1.89 6.65
C PHE A 112 -9.62 0.74 7.07
N ALA A 113 -9.77 -0.28 6.22
CA ALA A 113 -10.54 -1.47 6.51
C ALA A 113 -9.92 -2.30 7.67
N ALA A 114 -8.60 -2.31 7.79
CA ALA A 114 -7.84 -2.96 8.86
C ALA A 114 -7.89 -2.20 10.20
N GLY A 115 -8.35 -0.94 10.20
CA GLY A 115 -8.60 -0.16 11.41
C GLY A 115 -7.75 1.11 11.57
N TYR A 116 -6.81 1.35 10.68
CA TYR A 116 -6.03 2.59 10.67
C TYR A 116 -6.92 3.78 10.29
N ASP A 117 -6.86 4.88 11.04
CA ASP A 117 -7.68 6.06 10.72
C ASP A 117 -7.01 6.88 9.64
N LEU A 118 -7.65 6.99 8.48
CA LEU A 118 -7.20 7.80 7.36
C LEU A 118 -8.17 8.93 7.02
N ALA A 119 -9.23 9.11 7.82
CA ALA A 119 -10.27 10.12 7.57
C ALA A 119 -10.02 11.44 8.33
N THR A 120 -9.17 11.42 9.35
CA THR A 120 -8.85 12.58 10.19
C THR A 120 -7.36 12.95 10.11
N GLU A 121 -7.01 14.22 10.36
CA GLU A 121 -5.62 14.68 10.34
C GLU A 121 -4.75 13.92 11.34
N THR A 122 -5.21 13.83 12.60
CA THR A 122 -4.50 13.09 13.66
C THR A 122 -4.40 11.60 13.33
N GLY A 123 -5.47 11.01 12.78
CA GLY A 123 -5.45 9.60 12.36
C GLY A 123 -4.40 9.31 11.30
N VAL A 124 -4.30 10.18 10.28
CA VAL A 124 -3.30 10.05 9.22
C VAL A 124 -1.89 10.19 9.78
N GLU A 125 -1.64 11.19 10.63
CA GLU A 125 -0.35 11.39 11.30
C GLU A 125 0.05 10.14 12.11
N ASP A 126 -0.85 9.64 12.97
CA ASP A 126 -0.60 8.47 13.82
C ASP A 126 -0.34 7.22 12.98
N THR A 127 -1.12 7.01 11.92
CA THR A 127 -0.97 5.88 11.01
C THR A 127 0.38 5.91 10.30
N LEU A 128 0.78 7.05 9.75
CA LEU A 128 2.05 7.17 9.03
C LEU A 128 3.26 7.12 9.96
N ARG A 129 3.14 7.61 11.20
CA ARG A 129 4.18 7.42 12.22
C ARG A 129 4.32 5.95 12.62
N ALA A 130 3.21 5.24 12.80
CA ALA A 130 3.25 3.81 13.08
C ALA A 130 3.89 3.04 11.92
N LEU A 131 3.53 3.37 10.67
CA LEU A 131 4.14 2.78 9.48
C LEU A 131 5.66 3.01 9.46
N ASP A 132 6.10 4.27 9.65
CA ASP A 132 7.53 4.61 9.64
C ASP A 132 8.30 3.95 10.79
N ALA A 133 7.72 3.92 12.00
CA ALA A 133 8.35 3.29 13.15
C ALA A 133 8.50 1.77 12.98
N THR A 134 7.52 1.10 12.36
CA THR A 134 7.49 -0.37 12.25
C THR A 134 8.23 -0.87 11.00
N LEU A 135 8.03 -0.23 9.85
CA LEU A 135 8.53 -0.69 8.55
C LEU A 135 9.63 0.21 7.97
N GLY A 136 9.68 1.48 8.39
CA GLY A 136 10.52 2.50 7.80
C GLY A 136 9.92 3.06 6.51
N ILE A 137 9.73 4.38 6.45
CA ILE A 137 9.11 5.09 5.32
C ILE A 137 9.89 4.91 4.00
N ALA A 138 11.19 4.64 4.10
CA ALA A 138 12.04 4.34 2.95
C ALA A 138 11.57 3.09 2.19
N ARG A 139 10.95 2.12 2.89
CA ARG A 139 10.44 0.89 2.28
C ARG A 139 9.13 1.09 1.51
N VAL A 140 8.38 2.16 1.77
CA VAL A 140 7.16 2.45 0.99
C VAL A 140 7.58 2.80 -0.44
N GLY A 141 7.34 1.88 -1.38
CA GLY A 141 7.69 2.06 -2.79
C GLY A 141 6.54 2.65 -3.60
N LEU A 142 5.31 2.42 -3.17
CA LEU A 142 4.09 2.76 -3.90
C LEU A 142 2.92 2.98 -2.93
N ILE A 143 2.00 3.86 -3.33
CA ILE A 143 0.71 4.06 -2.65
C ILE A 143 -0.39 3.65 -3.62
N HIS A 144 -1.27 2.76 -3.18
CA HIS A 144 -2.58 2.59 -3.80
C HIS A 144 -3.56 3.53 -3.09
N ALA A 145 -4.00 4.57 -3.81
CA ALA A 145 -4.91 5.58 -3.28
C ALA A 145 -6.36 5.20 -3.61
N ASN A 146 -6.95 4.39 -2.74
CA ASN A 146 -8.31 3.88 -2.88
C ASN A 146 -9.17 4.41 -1.72
N ASP A 147 -10.30 5.04 -2.03
CA ASP A 147 -11.29 5.39 -1.00
C ASP A 147 -12.00 4.11 -0.54
N SER A 148 -12.52 4.09 0.68
CA SER A 148 -13.21 2.92 1.24
C SER A 148 -14.71 3.07 1.14
N LYS A 149 -15.39 2.10 0.52
CA LYS A 149 -16.86 2.06 0.49
C LYS A 149 -17.48 1.80 1.87
N TYR A 150 -16.70 1.26 2.81
CA TYR A 150 -17.17 0.88 4.14
C TYR A 150 -16.48 1.67 5.25
N PRO A 151 -17.10 1.79 6.43
CA PRO A 151 -16.47 2.37 7.60
C PRO A 151 -15.16 1.69 7.99
N ARG A 152 -14.33 2.43 8.74
CA ARG A 152 -13.06 1.97 9.30
C ARG A 152 -13.24 0.68 10.11
N GLY A 153 -12.28 -0.24 9.98
CA GLY A 153 -12.23 -1.46 10.81
C GLY A 153 -13.26 -2.53 10.43
N THR A 154 -13.88 -2.44 9.25
CA THR A 154 -14.89 -3.42 8.78
C THR A 154 -14.28 -4.65 8.13
N ALA A 155 -12.97 -4.66 7.86
CA ALA A 155 -12.26 -5.68 7.10
C ALA A 155 -12.82 -5.93 5.68
N HIS A 156 -13.57 -4.97 5.13
CA HIS A 156 -14.09 -5.03 3.77
C HIS A 156 -13.14 -4.37 2.78
N ASP A 157 -12.50 -5.18 1.94
CA ASP A 157 -11.81 -4.75 0.73
C ASP A 157 -12.83 -4.41 -0.36
N ARG A 158 -13.31 -3.17 -0.34
CA ARG A 158 -14.24 -2.63 -1.33
C ARG A 158 -13.94 -1.16 -1.57
N HIS A 159 -13.24 -0.90 -2.67
CA HIS A 159 -12.85 0.44 -3.08
C HIS A 159 -14.08 1.27 -3.49
N ALA A 160 -14.00 2.57 -3.25
CA ALA A 160 -14.91 3.58 -3.75
C ALA A 160 -14.16 4.58 -4.64
N ALA A 161 -14.89 5.37 -5.43
CA ALA A 161 -14.31 6.51 -6.10
C ALA A 161 -13.81 7.54 -5.06
N ILE A 162 -12.81 8.33 -5.42
CA ILE A 162 -12.18 9.30 -4.53
C ILE A 162 -13.20 10.34 -4.07
N GLY A 163 -13.36 10.47 -2.75
CA GLY A 163 -14.29 11.41 -2.13
C GLY A 163 -15.72 10.88 -2.02
N GLU A 164 -15.99 9.68 -2.52
CA GLU A 164 -17.31 9.02 -2.43
C GLU A 164 -17.35 7.93 -1.36
N GLY A 165 -16.24 7.72 -0.62
CA GLY A 165 -16.14 6.76 0.48
C GLY A 165 -15.94 7.41 1.85
N TYR A 166 -15.52 6.58 2.80
CA TYR A 166 -15.36 6.93 4.22
C TYR A 166 -13.99 7.51 4.57
N ILE A 167 -12.98 7.41 3.69
CA ILE A 167 -11.72 8.16 3.85
C ILE A 167 -11.98 9.61 3.45
N GLY A 168 -12.61 9.79 2.28
CA GLY A 168 -13.08 11.08 1.80
C GLY A 168 -11.95 12.05 1.42
N ASN A 169 -12.35 13.20 0.86
CA ASN A 169 -11.42 14.21 0.33
C ASN A 169 -10.48 14.79 1.41
N ALA A 170 -10.96 14.94 2.65
CA ALA A 170 -10.13 15.45 3.74
C ALA A 170 -8.99 14.48 4.09
N GLY A 171 -9.29 13.18 4.19
CA GLY A 171 -8.29 12.14 4.41
C GLY A 171 -7.19 12.15 3.34
N PHE A 172 -7.58 12.21 2.07
CA PHE A 172 -6.62 12.31 0.97
C PHE A 172 -5.83 13.62 0.96
N ASP A 173 -6.40 14.73 1.43
CA ASP A 173 -5.65 15.99 1.59
C ASP A 173 -4.53 15.84 2.62
N TYR A 174 -4.80 15.22 3.76
CA TYR A 174 -3.77 14.95 4.77
C TYR A 174 -2.71 13.98 4.24
N LEU A 175 -3.12 12.87 3.61
CA LEU A 175 -2.23 11.84 3.09
C LEU A 175 -1.31 12.34 1.97
N LEU A 176 -1.88 12.90 0.89
CA LEU A 176 -1.11 13.25 -0.30
C LEU A 176 -0.17 14.44 -0.10
N ASN A 177 -0.42 15.25 0.92
CA ASN A 177 0.44 16.37 1.29
C ASN A 177 1.33 16.06 2.50
N HIS A 178 1.33 14.82 3.00
CA HIS A 178 2.14 14.45 4.14
C HIS A 178 3.63 14.38 3.76
N PRO A 179 4.55 15.01 4.53
CA PRO A 179 5.98 15.03 4.20
C PRO A 179 6.60 13.64 4.00
N LEU A 180 6.22 12.66 4.84
CA LEU A 180 6.71 11.27 4.75
C LEU A 180 6.40 10.58 3.40
N LEU A 181 5.34 10.99 2.70
CA LEU A 181 4.93 10.38 1.43
C LEU A 181 5.40 11.17 0.20
N THR A 182 6.21 12.21 0.40
CA THR A 182 6.70 13.06 -0.68
C THR A 182 7.47 12.25 -1.73
N GLY A 183 7.09 12.43 -3.00
CA GLY A 183 7.76 11.80 -4.14
C GLY A 183 7.41 10.33 -4.36
N LYS A 184 6.59 9.71 -3.50
CA LYS A 184 6.13 8.34 -3.70
C LYS A 184 5.12 8.29 -4.87
N PRO A 185 5.20 7.29 -5.76
CA PRO A 185 4.20 7.11 -6.81
C PRO A 185 2.85 6.75 -6.19
N VAL A 186 1.77 7.17 -6.88
CA VAL A 186 0.39 6.94 -6.47
C VAL A 186 -0.35 6.30 -7.64
N ILE A 187 -0.99 5.16 -7.39
CA ILE A 187 -1.82 4.42 -8.35
C ILE A 187 -3.25 4.32 -7.81
N LEU A 188 -4.23 4.36 -8.72
CA LEU A 188 -5.64 4.19 -8.41
C LEU A 188 -6.09 2.80 -8.83
N GLU A 189 -6.91 2.18 -8.00
CA GLU A 189 -7.62 0.93 -8.29
C GLU A 189 -9.11 1.08 -7.97
N THR A 190 -9.61 2.32 -8.13
CA THR A 190 -11.00 2.66 -7.86
C THR A 190 -11.94 1.96 -8.85
N PRO A 191 -13.21 1.72 -8.48
CA PRO A 191 -14.17 1.13 -9.39
C PRO A 191 -14.31 2.00 -10.65
N ARG A 192 -14.17 1.37 -11.82
CA ARG A 192 -14.28 2.05 -13.13
C ARG A 192 -15.24 1.33 -14.06
N GLN A 193 -16.03 2.11 -14.79
CA GLN A 193 -16.80 1.64 -15.94
C GLN A 193 -16.12 2.09 -17.24
N THR A 194 -15.49 3.26 -17.23
CA THR A 194 -14.83 3.86 -18.38
C THR A 194 -13.50 4.53 -17.97
N VAL A 195 -12.66 4.85 -18.96
CA VAL A 195 -11.43 5.64 -18.74
C VAL A 195 -11.72 7.03 -18.15
N ALA A 196 -12.92 7.58 -18.39
CA ALA A 196 -13.31 8.87 -17.82
C ALA A 196 -13.39 8.82 -16.28
N ASP A 197 -13.72 7.67 -15.70
CA ASP A 197 -13.77 7.49 -14.24
C ASP A 197 -12.36 7.58 -13.63
N ASP A 198 -11.38 6.95 -14.29
CA ASP A 198 -9.96 7.03 -13.91
C ASP A 198 -9.49 8.50 -13.98
N LEU A 199 -9.77 9.19 -15.09
CA LEU A 199 -9.39 10.60 -15.27
C LEU A 199 -10.04 11.53 -14.23
N LYS A 200 -11.31 11.29 -13.88
CA LYS A 200 -12.01 12.04 -12.82
C LYS A 200 -11.31 11.87 -11.47
N ASN A 201 -11.03 10.63 -11.06
CA ASN A 201 -10.36 10.34 -9.79
C ASN A 201 -8.94 10.95 -9.74
N ILE A 202 -8.19 10.85 -10.84
CA ILE A 202 -6.87 11.48 -10.97
C ILE A 202 -6.97 13.01 -10.83
N SER A 203 -7.97 13.64 -11.47
CA SER A 203 -8.18 15.09 -11.36
C SER A 203 -8.42 15.50 -9.92
N ILE A 204 -9.30 14.79 -9.21
CA ILE A 204 -9.63 15.08 -7.81
C ILE A 204 -8.37 15.02 -6.93
N LEU A 205 -7.58 13.95 -7.01
CA LEU A 205 -6.34 13.84 -6.22
C LEU A 205 -5.31 14.93 -6.56
N ARG A 206 -5.19 15.29 -7.85
CA ARG A 206 -4.30 16.39 -8.28
C ARG A 206 -4.79 17.74 -7.74
N GLU A 207 -6.09 17.99 -7.77
CA GLU A 207 -6.69 19.22 -7.22
C GLU A 207 -6.47 19.32 -5.72
N ILE A 208 -6.70 18.24 -4.98
CA ILE A 208 -6.44 18.14 -3.53
C ILE A 208 -4.98 18.53 -3.24
N ARG A 209 -4.02 17.88 -3.91
CA ARG A 209 -2.59 18.19 -3.75
C ARG A 209 -2.24 19.65 -4.08
N ASN A 210 -2.78 20.18 -5.18
CA ASN A 210 -2.47 21.54 -5.64
C ASN A 210 -3.13 22.64 -4.79
N ASN A 211 -4.27 22.37 -4.17
CA ASN A 211 -4.97 23.36 -3.34
C ASN A 211 -4.21 23.66 -2.05
N ARG A 212 -3.55 22.66 -1.46
CA ARG A 212 -2.74 22.84 -0.26
C ARG A 212 -1.47 23.64 -0.53
N LEU A 213 -0.77 23.34 -1.64
CA LEU A 213 0.41 24.11 -2.08
C LEU A 213 0.09 25.60 -2.23
N ARG A 214 -1.03 25.94 -2.90
CA ARG A 214 -1.47 27.33 -3.09
C ARG A 214 -1.81 28.03 -1.76
N LYS A 215 -2.41 27.33 -0.80
CA LYS A 215 -2.68 27.89 0.54
C LYS A 215 -1.37 28.19 1.28
N THR A 216 -0.38 27.30 1.21
CA THR A 216 0.92 27.50 1.85
C THR A 216 1.69 28.67 1.24
N GLU A 217 1.69 28.82 -0.08
CA GLU A 217 2.31 29.96 -0.77
C GLU A 217 1.65 31.29 -0.39
N ASN A 218 0.31 31.35 -0.37
CA ASN A 218 -0.43 32.56 0.01
C ASN A 218 -0.17 32.98 1.47
N ILE A 219 0.02 32.03 2.39
CA ILE A 219 0.37 32.34 3.80
C ILE A 219 1.77 32.95 3.88
N LEU A 220 2.75 32.37 3.17
CA LEU A 220 4.12 32.87 3.14
C LEU A 220 4.25 34.26 2.51
N ASP A 221 3.41 34.58 1.51
CA ASP A 221 3.36 35.90 0.90
C ASP A 221 2.67 36.94 1.81
N TYR A 222 1.62 36.54 2.54
CA TYR A 222 0.97 37.41 3.53
C TYR A 222 1.91 37.75 4.70
N SER A 223 2.66 36.77 5.22
CA SER A 223 3.66 37.00 6.28
C SER A 223 4.83 37.89 5.83
N ARG A 224 5.23 37.84 4.54
CA ARG A 224 6.26 38.71 3.98
C ARG A 224 5.80 40.15 3.76
N ASN A 225 4.51 40.36 3.46
CA ASN A 225 3.95 41.69 3.25
C ASN A 225 3.54 42.42 4.55
N THR A 226 3.39 41.70 5.66
CA THR A 226 3.02 42.29 6.97
C THR A 226 4.23 42.63 7.85
N GLN A 227 5.45 42.30 7.40
CA GLN A 227 6.73 42.68 8.03
C GLN A 227 7.42 43.88 7.35
N ARG A 228 6.72 44.61 6.46
CA ARG A 228 7.13 45.90 5.89
C ARG A 228 6.24 47.00 6.42
#